data_AF-A0ABD1CHJ7-F1
#
_entry.id   AF-A0ABD1CHJ7-F1
#
_cell.length_a   1.000
_cell.length_b   1.000
_cell.length_c   1.000
_cell.angle_alpha   90.00
_cell.angle_beta   90.00
_cell.angle_gamma   90.00
#
_symmetry.space_group_name_H-M   'P 1'
#
loop_
_entity.id
_entity.type
_entity.pdbx_description
1 polymer ?
#
loop_
_entity_poly.entity_id
_entity_poly.type
_entity_poly.pdbx_seq_one_letter_code
_entity_poly.pdbx_strand_id
1 'polypeptide(L)'
;MEEFSGTTAQLDFGRSISLGSNPAIPVRNNATATPGLRYKNLGKSGLRVSNVGLGTWPIFSPGVSEEQAEAILRLAIDSGINLFDLSEAHSGTRAELELGKIIQKAGWKRTSFVITTKIYWSTKSDERGLSRKHIIESVQASLQRLQLSYIDIILVHKADSMCPMEEIVRAMNYVISQGWSMYWGTARWSPVEIMEAYTNCRQFNCVTPIVEQAEYHMFCREKAELYLPEMYNKIGVGFMAWGPLSMCLGDTQNSERLWLPKGSFKTKSQSYSWTEDEVNKEERLEETRRIFDKARDISTLAEKLGCNAMQLSIAWSLKHEPVQCLLLGATSPEQLHQSLQALQLLPRLSTGVMLEIERILDNKPVRPPPISTLALR
;
A
#
# COMPACT_ATOMS: atom_id res chain seq x y z
N MET A 1 -3.64 46.73 -51.89
CA MET A 1 -2.56 45.96 -52.54
C MET A 1 -1.30 46.67 -52.13
N GLU A 2 -0.67 46.23 -51.06
CA GLU A 2 0.63 46.76 -50.64
C GLU A 2 1.36 45.67 -49.86
N GLU A 3 2.59 45.46 -50.30
CA GLU A 3 3.44 44.30 -50.08
C GLU A 3 4.16 44.37 -48.74
N PHE A 4 4.39 43.17 -48.21
CA PHE A 4 5.35 42.91 -47.14
C PHE A 4 6.77 43.27 -47.59
N SER A 5 7.47 44.07 -46.80
CA SER A 5 8.94 44.09 -46.78
C SER A 5 9.44 43.86 -45.36
N GLY A 6 10.34 42.90 -45.23
CA GLY A 6 10.83 42.39 -43.96
C GLY A 6 11.89 43.28 -43.33
N THR A 7 12.00 43.15 -42.01
CA THR A 7 13.17 43.59 -41.24
C THR A 7 13.69 42.43 -40.41
N THR A 8 14.95 42.12 -40.69
CA THR A 8 15.91 41.28 -39.98
C THR A 8 15.92 41.56 -38.48
N ALA A 9 15.85 40.50 -37.66
CA ALA A 9 16.18 40.57 -36.23
C ALA A 9 17.11 39.40 -35.86
N GLN A 10 18.20 39.76 -35.19
CA GLN A 10 19.28 38.92 -34.70
C GLN A 10 18.79 37.78 -33.79
N LEU A 11 19.40 36.60 -33.95
CA LEU A 11 19.25 35.47 -33.04
C LEU A 11 20.11 35.71 -31.80
N ASP A 12 19.46 35.98 -30.67
CA ASP A 12 20.09 36.10 -29.36
C ASP A 12 19.99 34.75 -28.63
N PHE A 13 21.08 33.98 -28.62
CA PHE A 13 21.19 32.73 -27.87
C PHE A 13 21.50 33.04 -26.40
N GLY A 14 20.45 33.17 -25.58
CA GLY A 14 20.65 33.30 -24.15
C GLY A 14 19.38 33.53 -23.37
N ARG A 15 18.59 32.48 -23.14
CA ARG A 15 17.67 32.42 -21.98
C ARG A 15 17.36 30.97 -21.61
N SER A 16 17.86 30.60 -20.43
CA SER A 16 17.49 29.39 -19.71
C SER A 16 15.96 29.35 -19.53
N ILE A 17 15.33 28.26 -19.97
CA ILE A 17 13.90 28.02 -19.83
C ILE A 17 13.64 27.67 -18.36
N SER A 18 13.14 28.64 -17.59
CA SER A 18 12.58 28.37 -16.27
C SER A 18 11.26 27.60 -16.44
N LEU A 19 11.27 26.31 -16.09
CA LEU A 19 10.04 25.53 -15.92
C LEU A 19 9.16 26.21 -14.86
N GLY A 20 7.97 26.63 -15.29
CA GLY A 20 7.01 27.37 -14.49
C GLY A 20 6.65 26.64 -13.20
N SER A 21 6.78 27.36 -12.09
CA SER A 21 6.26 26.97 -10.78
C SER A 21 4.73 26.91 -10.84
N ASN A 22 4.19 25.71 -10.75
CA ASN A 22 2.77 25.46 -10.51
C ASN A 22 2.39 26.07 -9.15
N PRO A 23 1.31 26.85 -8.99
CA PRO A 23 0.97 27.48 -7.73
C PRO A 23 0.47 26.39 -6.76
N ALA A 24 1.39 25.88 -5.93
CA ALA A 24 1.07 24.94 -4.88
C ALA A 24 0.13 25.60 -3.86
N ILE A 25 -0.98 24.93 -3.57
CA ILE A 25 -1.86 25.19 -2.43
C ILE A 25 -0.97 25.32 -1.17
N PRO A 26 -1.12 26.36 -0.34
CA PRO A 26 -0.29 26.51 0.85
C PRO A 26 -0.70 25.44 1.87
N VAL A 27 0.10 24.37 1.93
CA VAL A 27 0.06 23.40 3.03
C VAL A 27 0.58 24.12 4.27
N ARG A 28 -0.24 24.14 5.32
CA ARG A 28 -0.03 24.86 6.59
C ARG A 28 1.42 24.77 7.10
N ASN A 29 2.10 25.91 7.19
CA ASN A 29 3.23 26.11 8.09
C ASN A 29 2.68 26.22 9.52
N ASN A 30 2.90 25.19 10.34
CA ASN A 30 3.07 25.23 11.82
C ASN A 30 2.99 23.85 12.50
N ALA A 31 3.05 22.74 11.76
CA ALA A 31 3.49 21.45 12.31
C ALA A 31 4.89 21.20 11.76
N THR A 32 5.88 20.96 12.65
CA THR A 32 7.19 20.47 12.24
C THR A 32 6.98 19.15 11.48
N ALA A 33 7.05 19.19 10.16
CA ALA A 33 6.87 18.00 9.33
C ALA A 33 7.82 16.90 9.84
N THR A 34 7.28 15.70 10.11
CA THR A 34 8.08 14.58 10.60
C THR A 34 9.25 14.33 9.64
N PRO A 35 10.51 14.38 10.11
CA PRO A 35 11.67 14.23 9.25
C PRO A 35 11.61 12.95 8.42
N GLY A 36 11.78 13.09 7.10
CA GLY A 36 11.71 11.97 6.16
C GLY A 36 10.30 11.62 5.66
N LEU A 37 9.24 12.25 6.19
CA LEU A 37 7.90 12.18 5.62
C LEU A 37 7.86 12.93 4.29
N ARG A 38 7.29 12.31 3.25
CA ARG A 38 7.19 12.87 1.90
C ARG A 38 5.84 12.53 1.32
N TYR A 39 5.36 13.38 0.41
CA TYR A 39 4.13 13.13 -0.32
C TYR A 39 4.42 12.76 -1.78
N LYS A 40 3.92 11.62 -2.23
CA LYS A 40 4.01 11.14 -3.61
C LYS A 40 2.62 10.99 -4.21
N ASN A 41 2.52 11.05 -5.53
CA ASN A 41 1.32 10.62 -6.23
C ASN A 41 1.12 9.12 -6.03
N LEU A 42 -0.11 8.68 -5.83
CA LEU A 42 -0.45 7.26 -5.81
C LEU A 42 -0.63 6.76 -7.24
N GLY A 43 0.35 5.99 -7.73
CA GLY A 43 0.42 5.63 -9.14
C GLY A 43 0.66 6.87 -10.01
N LYS A 44 0.06 6.89 -11.21
CA LYS A 44 0.04 8.07 -12.09
C LYS A 44 -1.20 8.95 -11.86
N SER A 45 -1.97 8.70 -10.80
CA SER A 45 -3.15 9.52 -10.45
C SER A 45 -2.75 10.88 -9.88
N GLY A 46 -3.71 11.81 -9.79
CA GLY A 46 -3.54 13.11 -9.13
C GLY A 46 -3.56 13.05 -7.60
N LEU A 47 -3.92 11.91 -7.00
CA LEU A 47 -4.04 11.77 -5.55
C LEU A 47 -2.65 11.71 -4.89
N ARG A 48 -2.39 12.63 -3.94
CA ARG A 48 -1.13 12.65 -3.19
C ARG A 48 -1.30 12.03 -1.81
N VAL A 49 -0.44 11.06 -1.51
CA VAL A 49 -0.42 10.33 -0.24
C VAL A 49 0.94 10.49 0.44
N SER A 50 0.97 10.45 1.77
CA SER A 50 2.20 10.34 2.53
C SER A 50 2.89 9.01 2.21
N ASN A 51 4.22 8.98 2.23
CA ASN A 51 5.02 7.77 1.98
C ASN A 51 4.79 6.67 3.02
N VAL A 52 4.20 7.02 4.16
CA VAL A 52 3.63 6.08 5.13
C VAL A 52 2.15 6.38 5.34
N GLY A 53 1.35 5.33 5.43
CA GLY A 53 -0.06 5.37 5.79
C GLY A 53 -0.30 4.58 7.07
N LEU A 54 -1.50 4.67 7.62
CA LEU A 54 -1.89 3.97 8.84
C LEU A 54 -2.95 2.92 8.52
N GLY A 55 -2.58 1.64 8.65
CA GLY A 55 -3.53 0.54 8.63
C GLY A 55 -4.25 0.46 9.97
N THR A 56 -5.59 0.50 9.96
CA THR A 56 -6.39 0.61 11.19
C THR A 56 -6.68 -0.72 11.86
N TRP A 57 -6.27 -1.85 11.25
CA TRP A 57 -6.53 -3.18 11.82
C TRP A 57 -6.00 -3.34 13.27
N PRO A 58 -4.73 -3.00 13.58
CA PRO A 58 -4.23 -3.12 14.95
C PRO A 58 -4.89 -2.14 15.93
N ILE A 59 -5.30 -0.98 15.44
CA ILE A 59 -5.89 0.10 16.25
C ILE A 59 -7.26 -0.32 16.79
N PHE A 60 -8.07 -0.97 15.96
CA PHE A 60 -9.40 -1.43 16.33
C PHE A 60 -9.42 -2.93 16.67
N SER A 61 -8.31 -3.43 17.21
CA SER A 61 -8.19 -4.80 17.69
C SER A 61 -8.64 -4.91 19.16
N PRO A 62 -9.08 -6.10 19.62
CA PRO A 62 -9.39 -6.29 21.04
C PRO A 62 -8.20 -5.91 21.92
N GLY A 63 -8.43 -5.04 22.92
CA GLY A 63 -7.41 -4.61 23.88
C GLY A 63 -6.91 -3.17 23.69
N VAL A 64 -7.26 -2.51 22.59
CA VAL A 64 -7.00 -1.06 22.40
C VAL A 64 -8.26 -0.28 22.78
N SER A 65 -8.14 0.71 23.67
CA SER A 65 -9.26 1.56 24.09
C SER A 65 -9.61 2.62 23.03
N GLU A 66 -10.81 3.20 23.11
CA GLU A 66 -11.23 4.29 22.20
C GLU A 66 -10.30 5.51 22.32
N GLU A 67 -9.87 5.84 23.55
CA GLU A 67 -8.93 6.93 23.81
C GLU A 67 -7.55 6.64 23.22
N GLN A 68 -7.08 5.38 23.28
CA GLN A 68 -5.83 4.98 22.65
C GLN A 68 -5.93 5.06 21.12
N ALA A 69 -7.04 4.59 20.54
CA ALA A 69 -7.29 4.68 19.11
C ALA A 69 -7.29 6.15 18.63
N GLU A 70 -7.99 7.03 19.34
CA GLU A 70 -8.01 8.47 19.07
C GLU A 70 -6.60 9.08 19.17
N ALA A 71 -5.83 8.73 20.21
CA ALA A 71 -4.47 9.22 20.38
C ALA A 71 -3.52 8.79 19.26
N ILE A 72 -3.62 7.54 18.78
CA ILE A 72 -2.83 7.04 17.64
C ILE A 72 -3.20 7.80 16.36
N LEU A 73 -4.50 7.95 16.07
CA LEU A 73 -4.97 8.65 14.87
C LEU A 73 -4.56 10.13 14.87
N ARG A 74 -4.66 10.79 16.04
CA ARG A 74 -4.22 12.18 16.21
C ARG A 74 -2.72 12.32 15.99
N LEU A 75 -1.91 11.44 16.59
CA LEU A 75 -0.46 11.43 16.37
C LEU A 75 -0.12 11.24 14.88
N ALA A 76 -0.85 10.38 14.17
CA ALA A 76 -0.63 10.16 12.74
C ALA A 76 -0.86 11.44 11.93
N ILE A 77 -2.00 12.12 12.13
CA ILE A 77 -2.32 13.38 11.44
C ILE A 77 -1.34 14.49 11.81
N ASP A 78 -1.03 14.64 13.10
CA ASP A 78 -0.10 15.66 13.59
C ASP A 78 1.33 15.44 13.04
N SER A 79 1.68 14.18 12.76
CA SER A 79 2.93 13.79 12.08
C SER A 79 2.89 13.96 10.55
N GLY A 80 1.75 14.32 9.98
CA GLY A 80 1.55 14.52 8.55
C GLY A 80 1.10 13.28 7.76
N ILE A 81 0.85 12.15 8.41
CA ILE A 81 0.20 11.01 7.73
C ILE A 81 -1.17 11.45 7.25
N ASN A 82 -1.45 11.27 5.96
CA ASN A 82 -2.74 11.60 5.39
C ASN A 82 -3.55 10.38 4.95
N LEU A 83 -2.98 9.17 4.93
CA LEU A 83 -3.68 7.97 4.44
C LEU A 83 -4.05 7.03 5.59
N PHE A 84 -5.33 6.68 5.68
CA PHE A 84 -5.90 5.75 6.67
C PHE A 84 -6.59 4.60 5.94
N ASP A 85 -6.12 3.39 6.20
CA ASP A 85 -6.55 2.18 5.50
C ASP A 85 -7.35 1.24 6.40
N LEU A 86 -8.60 1.00 6.02
CA LEU A 86 -9.52 0.10 6.69
C LEU A 86 -9.66 -1.22 5.94
N SER A 87 -10.10 -2.25 6.66
CA SER A 87 -10.34 -3.58 6.11
C SER A 87 -11.55 -4.21 6.78
N GLU A 88 -12.52 -4.66 6.00
CA GLU A 88 -13.68 -5.40 6.49
C GLU A 88 -13.30 -6.73 7.20
N ALA A 89 -12.26 -7.45 6.74
CA ALA A 89 -11.92 -8.79 7.26
C ALA A 89 -11.48 -8.87 8.71
N HIS A 90 -10.87 -7.82 9.25
CA HIS A 90 -10.02 -7.97 10.42
C HIS A 90 -10.58 -7.31 11.69
N SER A 91 -11.34 -6.22 11.53
CA SER A 91 -12.02 -5.52 12.64
C SER A 91 -13.53 -5.41 12.40
N GLY A 92 -14.04 -6.09 11.36
CA GLY A 92 -15.42 -6.02 10.93
C GLY A 92 -15.88 -4.61 10.58
N THR A 93 -17.18 -4.40 10.69
CA THR A 93 -17.85 -3.10 10.48
C THR A 93 -17.57 -2.10 11.61
N ARG A 94 -17.02 -2.54 12.75
CA ARG A 94 -16.78 -1.71 13.93
C ARG A 94 -15.71 -0.65 13.71
N ALA A 95 -14.61 -1.00 13.05
CA ALA A 95 -13.52 -0.07 12.75
C ALA A 95 -13.99 1.15 11.95
N GLU A 96 -14.88 0.94 10.96
CA GLU A 96 -15.45 2.04 10.18
C GLU A 96 -16.31 2.97 11.04
N LEU A 97 -17.11 2.41 11.96
CA LEU A 97 -17.94 3.19 12.87
C LEU A 97 -17.09 4.03 13.84
N GLU A 98 -16.08 3.41 14.46
CA GLU A 98 -15.21 4.08 15.43
C GLU A 98 -14.36 5.15 14.77
N LEU A 99 -13.75 4.87 13.61
CA LEU A 99 -13.03 5.89 12.86
C LEU A 99 -13.94 7.06 12.47
N GLY A 100 -15.17 6.79 12.01
CA GLY A 100 -16.14 7.83 11.68
C GLY A 100 -16.46 8.74 12.87
N LYS A 101 -16.70 8.16 14.06
CA LYS A 101 -16.91 8.92 15.31
C LYS A 101 -15.70 9.78 15.67
N ILE A 102 -14.49 9.23 15.58
CA ILE A 102 -13.25 9.95 15.91
C ILE A 102 -13.05 11.12 14.94
N ILE A 103 -13.22 10.91 13.64
CA ILE A 103 -13.12 11.98 12.62
C ILE A 103 -14.12 13.10 12.91
N GLN A 104 -15.38 12.74 13.19
CA GLN A 104 -16.44 13.71 13.48
C GLN A 104 -16.15 14.50 14.76
N LYS A 105 -15.74 13.81 15.84
CA LYS A 105 -15.36 14.41 17.12
C LYS A 105 -14.17 15.35 16.98
N ALA A 106 -13.15 14.97 16.22
CA ALA A 106 -11.94 15.76 16.03
C ALA A 106 -12.15 16.97 15.10
N GLY A 107 -13.22 16.99 14.31
CA GLY A 107 -13.52 18.08 13.38
C GLY A 107 -12.48 18.23 12.26
N TRP A 108 -11.79 17.15 11.89
CA TRP A 108 -10.79 17.18 10.83
C TRP A 108 -11.44 17.49 9.48
N LYS A 109 -10.80 18.35 8.69
CA LYS A 109 -11.30 18.71 7.37
C LYS A 109 -11.22 17.49 6.45
N ARG A 110 -12.34 17.08 5.85
CA ARG A 110 -12.40 15.93 4.94
C ARG A 110 -11.36 15.98 3.81
N THR A 111 -10.98 17.19 3.37
CA THR A 111 -9.98 17.43 2.32
C THR A 111 -8.53 17.25 2.77
N SER A 112 -8.25 17.02 4.07
CA SER A 112 -6.88 16.89 4.60
C SER A 112 -6.41 15.45 4.75
N PHE A 113 -7.26 14.45 4.49
CA PHE A 113 -6.93 13.05 4.61
C PHE A 113 -7.57 12.20 3.51
N VAL A 114 -7.02 11.00 3.36
CA VAL A 114 -7.35 9.98 2.37
C VAL A 114 -7.81 8.75 3.14
N ILE A 115 -9.04 8.31 2.90
CA ILE A 115 -9.59 7.07 3.46
C ILE A 115 -9.61 6.01 2.36
N THR A 116 -9.09 4.83 2.69
CA THR A 116 -9.23 3.63 1.88
C THR A 116 -10.01 2.57 2.66
N THR A 117 -10.98 1.91 2.02
CA THR A 117 -11.63 0.71 2.61
C THR A 117 -11.64 -0.42 1.58
N LYS A 118 -11.93 -1.63 2.03
CA LYS A 118 -11.87 -2.84 1.22
C LYS A 118 -13.21 -3.56 1.18
N ILE A 119 -13.52 -4.12 0.02
CA ILE A 119 -14.74 -4.89 -0.22
C ILE A 119 -14.43 -6.27 -0.81
N TYR A 120 -15.09 -7.31 -0.27
CA TYR A 120 -15.09 -8.71 -0.70
C TYR A 120 -15.93 -9.59 0.24
N TRP A 121 -15.76 -9.45 1.55
CA TRP A 121 -16.41 -10.32 2.56
C TRP A 121 -17.70 -9.70 3.12
N SER A 122 -18.84 -10.36 2.94
CA SER A 122 -20.07 -9.99 3.66
C SER A 122 -19.97 -10.33 5.15
N THR A 123 -20.45 -9.40 5.97
CA THR A 123 -20.63 -9.59 7.42
C THR A 123 -22.04 -10.05 7.80
N LYS A 124 -22.96 -10.15 6.82
CA LYS A 124 -24.40 -10.39 7.05
C LYS A 124 -24.95 -11.66 6.39
N SER A 125 -24.21 -12.28 5.47
CA SER A 125 -24.63 -13.44 4.71
C SER A 125 -23.41 -14.30 4.34
N ASP A 126 -23.64 -15.55 3.94
CA ASP A 126 -22.61 -16.36 3.27
C ASP A 126 -22.22 -15.82 1.88
N GLU A 127 -22.87 -14.73 1.42
CA GLU A 127 -22.56 -14.07 0.15
C GLU A 127 -21.20 -13.39 0.25
N ARG A 128 -20.17 -14.03 -0.26
CA ARG A 128 -18.87 -13.43 -0.53
C ARG A 128 -18.76 -13.14 -2.01
N GLY A 129 -17.95 -12.16 -2.37
CA GLY A 129 -17.60 -11.92 -3.77
C GLY A 129 -17.85 -10.49 -4.23
N LEU A 130 -17.85 -10.32 -5.53
CA LEU A 130 -17.74 -9.02 -6.18
C LEU A 130 -18.88 -8.72 -7.15
N SER A 131 -20.05 -9.31 -6.92
CA SER A 131 -21.25 -8.95 -7.68
C SER A 131 -21.55 -7.45 -7.55
N ARG A 132 -22.16 -6.88 -8.59
CA ARG A 132 -22.58 -5.48 -8.61
C ARG A 132 -23.44 -5.12 -7.40
N LYS A 133 -24.34 -6.02 -7.00
CA LYS A 133 -25.18 -5.88 -5.80
C LYS A 133 -24.32 -5.72 -4.55
N HIS A 134 -23.39 -6.65 -4.32
CA HIS A 134 -22.53 -6.63 -3.14
C HIS A 134 -21.66 -5.37 -3.11
N ILE A 135 -21.03 -5.00 -4.22
CA ILE A 135 -20.18 -3.80 -4.31
C ILE A 135 -20.97 -2.54 -3.91
N ILE A 136 -22.15 -2.33 -4.50
CA ILE A 136 -22.98 -1.14 -4.24
C ILE A 136 -23.45 -1.11 -2.78
N GLU A 137 -24.01 -2.20 -2.28
CA GLU A 137 -24.55 -2.27 -0.92
C GLU A 137 -23.45 -2.14 0.13
N SER A 138 -22.28 -2.75 -0.08
CA SER A 138 -21.13 -2.66 0.81
C SER A 138 -20.58 -1.23 0.87
N VAL A 139 -20.41 -0.56 -0.26
CA VAL A 139 -19.91 0.83 -0.28
C VAL A 139 -20.88 1.77 0.44
N GLN A 140 -22.19 1.68 0.17
CA GLN A 140 -23.18 2.50 0.86
C GLN A 140 -23.18 2.26 2.37
N ALA A 141 -23.09 0.99 2.78
CA ALA A 141 -23.04 0.64 4.19
C ALA A 141 -21.74 1.12 4.86
N SER A 142 -20.60 1.07 4.17
CA SER A 142 -19.33 1.63 4.66
C SER A 142 -19.39 3.15 4.83
N LEU A 143 -19.99 3.87 3.87
CA LEU A 143 -20.20 5.33 3.97
C LEU A 143 -21.04 5.71 5.19
N GLN A 144 -22.14 4.97 5.44
CA GLN A 144 -22.99 5.18 6.61
C GLN A 144 -22.22 4.99 7.91
N ARG A 145 -21.40 3.92 8.02
CA ARG A 145 -20.60 3.65 9.22
C ARG A 145 -19.50 4.69 9.43
N LEU A 146 -18.78 5.04 8.37
CA LEU A 146 -17.74 6.07 8.40
C LEU A 146 -18.32 7.47 8.62
N GLN A 147 -19.62 7.67 8.41
CA GLN A 147 -20.29 8.98 8.47
C GLN A 147 -19.66 9.98 7.49
N LEU A 148 -19.29 9.49 6.30
CA LEU A 148 -18.66 10.27 5.23
C LEU A 148 -19.56 10.30 3.99
N SER A 149 -19.45 11.39 3.22
CA SER A 149 -20.13 11.50 1.92
C SER A 149 -19.43 10.72 0.80
N TYR A 150 -18.11 10.51 0.93
CA TYR A 150 -17.31 9.74 -0.03
C TYR A 150 -16.08 9.09 0.63
N ILE A 151 -15.59 8.02 0.01
CA ILE A 151 -14.32 7.34 0.36
C ILE A 151 -13.30 7.60 -0.76
N ASP A 152 -12.05 7.94 -0.45
CA ASP A 152 -11.09 8.29 -1.50
C ASP A 152 -10.76 7.11 -2.40
N ILE A 153 -10.54 5.92 -1.83
CA ILE A 153 -10.25 4.72 -2.60
C ILE A 153 -11.02 3.51 -2.06
N ILE A 154 -11.80 2.87 -2.93
CA ILE A 154 -12.31 1.52 -2.66
C ILE A 154 -11.35 0.50 -3.25
N LEU A 155 -10.86 -0.40 -2.41
CA LEU A 155 -9.99 -1.50 -2.80
C LEU A 155 -10.79 -2.80 -2.90
N VAL A 156 -10.66 -3.48 -4.04
CA VAL A 156 -11.20 -4.83 -4.20
C VAL A 156 -10.25 -5.81 -3.54
N HIS A 157 -10.65 -6.43 -2.41
CA HIS A 157 -9.70 -7.09 -1.50
C HIS A 157 -9.12 -8.39 -2.06
N LYS A 158 -9.84 -9.07 -2.93
CA LYS A 158 -9.39 -10.32 -3.54
C LYS A 158 -10.10 -10.47 -4.88
N ALA A 159 -9.43 -11.09 -5.85
CA ALA A 159 -10.10 -11.48 -7.08
C ALA A 159 -11.23 -12.50 -6.78
N ASP A 160 -12.31 -12.41 -7.55
CA ASP A 160 -13.46 -13.30 -7.46
C ASP A 160 -13.61 -14.05 -8.78
N SER A 161 -13.22 -15.34 -8.78
CA SER A 161 -13.33 -16.20 -9.95
C SER A 161 -14.78 -16.48 -10.36
N MET A 162 -15.75 -16.17 -9.51
CA MET A 162 -17.17 -16.40 -9.78
C MET A 162 -17.87 -15.16 -10.37
N CYS A 163 -17.22 -13.99 -10.36
CA CYS A 163 -17.77 -12.75 -10.89
C CYS A 163 -17.00 -12.30 -12.14
N PRO A 164 -17.68 -12.07 -13.29
CA PRO A 164 -17.02 -11.57 -14.48
C PRO A 164 -16.33 -10.23 -14.24
N MET A 165 -15.11 -10.07 -14.77
CA MET A 165 -14.34 -8.82 -14.63
C MET A 165 -15.12 -7.59 -15.14
N GLU A 166 -15.89 -7.74 -16.23
CA GLU A 166 -16.74 -6.68 -16.76
C GLU A 166 -17.73 -6.15 -15.71
N GLU A 167 -18.36 -7.03 -14.93
CA GLU A 167 -19.34 -6.64 -13.91
C GLU A 167 -18.66 -5.84 -12.79
N ILE A 168 -17.49 -6.31 -12.34
CA ILE A 168 -16.68 -5.65 -11.31
C ILE A 168 -16.30 -4.23 -11.77
N VAL A 169 -15.72 -4.09 -12.97
CA VAL A 169 -15.27 -2.77 -13.44
C VAL A 169 -16.45 -1.81 -13.65
N ARG A 170 -17.60 -2.29 -14.15
CA ARG A 170 -18.81 -1.46 -14.30
C ARG A 170 -19.43 -1.08 -12.96
N ALA A 171 -19.36 -1.95 -11.96
CA ALA A 171 -19.80 -1.64 -10.60
C ALA A 171 -18.91 -0.57 -9.95
N MET A 172 -17.58 -0.71 -10.04
CA MET A 172 -16.64 0.29 -9.54
C MET A 172 -16.78 1.63 -10.27
N ASN A 173 -16.95 1.61 -11.59
CA ASN A 173 -17.21 2.81 -12.37
C ASN A 173 -18.52 3.51 -11.95
N TYR A 174 -19.57 2.74 -11.66
CA TYR A 174 -20.83 3.28 -11.15
C TYR A 174 -20.66 3.93 -9.78
N VAL A 175 -19.97 3.28 -8.84
CA VAL A 175 -19.69 3.83 -7.50
C VAL A 175 -18.96 5.18 -7.59
N ILE A 176 -17.99 5.29 -8.51
CA ILE A 176 -17.26 6.55 -8.74
C ILE A 176 -18.19 7.60 -9.37
N SER A 177 -18.99 7.22 -10.36
CA SER A 177 -19.93 8.13 -11.03
C SER A 177 -21.00 8.69 -10.08
N GLN A 178 -21.38 7.94 -9.04
CA GLN A 178 -22.28 8.39 -7.98
C GLN A 178 -21.61 9.34 -6.97
N GLY A 179 -20.28 9.53 -7.05
CA GLY A 179 -19.52 10.34 -6.10
C GLY A 179 -19.29 9.67 -4.74
N TRP A 180 -19.60 8.37 -4.61
CA TRP A 180 -19.38 7.61 -3.38
C TRP A 180 -17.91 7.24 -3.18
N SER A 181 -17.15 7.18 -4.27
CA SER A 181 -15.70 7.07 -4.22
C SER A 181 -15.01 7.94 -5.26
N MET A 182 -13.79 8.40 -4.95
CA MET A 182 -12.97 9.17 -5.89
C MET A 182 -12.20 8.26 -6.85
N TYR A 183 -11.69 7.14 -6.34
CA TYR A 183 -10.88 6.19 -7.09
C TYR A 183 -11.17 4.76 -6.65
N TRP A 184 -10.63 3.80 -7.39
CA TRP A 184 -10.60 2.41 -6.95
C TRP A 184 -9.25 1.77 -7.22
N GLY A 185 -9.02 0.65 -6.56
CA GLY A 185 -7.83 -0.15 -6.71
C GLY A 185 -8.07 -1.61 -6.38
N THR A 186 -7.01 -2.39 -6.43
CA THR A 186 -7.01 -3.82 -6.17
C THR A 186 -6.15 -4.13 -4.95
N ALA A 187 -6.36 -5.28 -4.31
CA ALA A 187 -5.46 -5.78 -3.28
C ALA A 187 -5.29 -7.29 -3.44
N ARG A 188 -4.06 -7.78 -3.35
CA ARG A 188 -3.71 -9.21 -3.52
C ARG A 188 -4.01 -9.77 -4.91
N TRP A 189 -4.19 -8.93 -5.94
CA TRP A 189 -4.44 -9.39 -7.31
C TRP A 189 -3.14 -9.75 -8.03
N SER A 190 -3.17 -10.74 -8.90
CA SER A 190 -2.08 -11.05 -9.83
C SER A 190 -1.90 -9.92 -10.86
N PRO A 191 -0.70 -9.77 -11.45
CA PRO A 191 -0.49 -8.86 -12.58
C PRO A 191 -1.43 -9.13 -13.76
N VAL A 192 -1.84 -10.39 -13.96
CA VAL A 192 -2.77 -10.79 -15.03
C VAL A 192 -4.17 -10.24 -14.76
N GLU A 193 -4.70 -10.43 -13.55
CA GLU A 193 -6.02 -9.92 -13.17
C GLU A 193 -6.06 -8.38 -13.19
N ILE A 194 -4.98 -7.71 -12.77
CA ILE A 194 -4.87 -6.24 -12.85
C ILE A 194 -4.91 -5.77 -14.31
N MET A 195 -4.18 -6.46 -15.21
CA MET A 195 -4.17 -6.15 -16.64
C MET A 195 -5.52 -6.45 -17.30
N GLU A 196 -6.21 -7.51 -16.87
CA GLU A 196 -7.55 -7.85 -17.32
C GLU A 196 -8.55 -6.75 -16.92
N ALA A 197 -8.52 -6.30 -15.66
CA ALA A 197 -9.31 -5.15 -15.20
C ALA A 197 -9.03 -3.89 -16.01
N TYR A 198 -7.74 -3.58 -16.24
CA TYR A 198 -7.35 -2.45 -17.07
C TYR A 198 -7.91 -2.57 -18.49
N THR A 199 -7.78 -3.73 -19.12
CA THR A 199 -8.24 -3.99 -20.49
C THR A 199 -9.75 -3.84 -20.60
N ASN A 200 -10.51 -4.43 -19.66
CA ASN A 200 -11.96 -4.26 -19.58
C ASN A 200 -12.34 -2.78 -19.40
N CYS A 201 -11.64 -2.04 -18.53
CA CYS A 201 -11.87 -0.61 -18.35
C CYS A 201 -11.65 0.18 -19.65
N ARG A 202 -10.58 -0.11 -20.39
CA ARG A 202 -10.30 0.53 -21.68
C ARG A 202 -11.36 0.19 -22.73
N GLN A 203 -11.82 -1.06 -22.78
CA GLN A 203 -12.84 -1.52 -23.72
C GLN A 203 -14.22 -0.89 -23.46
N PHE A 204 -14.61 -0.79 -22.18
CA PHE A 204 -15.93 -0.29 -21.79
C PHE A 204 -15.93 1.18 -21.35
N ASN A 205 -14.84 1.90 -21.58
CA ASN A 205 -14.65 3.30 -21.18
C ASN A 205 -14.96 3.56 -19.70
N CYS A 206 -14.50 2.65 -18.83
CA CYS A 206 -14.60 2.75 -17.39
C CYS A 206 -13.31 3.31 -16.78
N VAL A 207 -13.41 3.86 -15.56
CA VAL A 207 -12.25 4.30 -14.78
C VAL A 207 -11.37 3.10 -14.42
N THR A 208 -10.06 3.20 -14.68
CA THR A 208 -9.07 2.16 -14.37
C THR A 208 -8.65 2.15 -12.90
N PRO A 209 -8.23 1.01 -12.32
CA PRO A 209 -7.70 0.98 -10.96
C PRO A 209 -6.40 1.80 -10.88
N ILE A 210 -6.20 2.55 -9.79
CA ILE A 210 -5.02 3.43 -9.64
C ILE A 210 -3.92 2.85 -8.77
N VAL A 211 -4.20 1.79 -8.02
CA VAL A 211 -3.31 1.23 -7.01
C VAL A 211 -3.55 -0.26 -6.84
N GLU A 212 -2.47 -1.00 -6.62
CA GLU A 212 -2.49 -2.34 -6.06
C GLU A 212 -1.93 -2.29 -4.63
N GLN A 213 -2.68 -2.84 -3.67
CA GLN A 213 -2.24 -3.02 -2.31
C GLN A 213 -1.69 -4.45 -2.11
N ALA A 214 -0.37 -4.57 -1.98
CA ALA A 214 0.32 -5.86 -1.92
C ALA A 214 1.26 -6.00 -0.71
N GLU A 215 1.46 -7.25 -0.27
CA GLU A 215 2.41 -7.57 0.81
C GLU A 215 3.82 -7.26 0.33
N TYR A 216 4.60 -6.58 1.17
CA TYR A 216 6.01 -6.34 0.90
C TYR A 216 6.82 -6.14 2.17
N HIS A 217 7.78 -7.04 2.33
CA HIS A 217 8.78 -7.05 3.40
C HIS A 217 9.97 -7.87 2.92
N MET A 218 11.03 -7.93 3.71
CA MET A 218 12.31 -8.58 3.37
C MET A 218 12.19 -10.06 2.92
N PHE A 219 11.06 -10.72 3.16
CA PHE A 219 10.82 -12.13 2.83
C PHE A 219 9.66 -12.34 1.86
N CYS A 220 8.99 -11.26 1.42
CA CYS A 220 7.98 -11.26 0.38
C CYS A 220 8.28 -10.10 -0.58
N ARG A 221 8.98 -10.40 -1.68
CA ARG A 221 9.64 -9.40 -2.54
C ARG A 221 9.21 -9.46 -4.00
N GLU A 222 8.91 -10.65 -4.49
CA GLU A 222 8.79 -10.93 -5.93
C GLU A 222 7.78 -10.03 -6.65
N LYS A 223 6.55 -9.95 -6.13
CA LYS A 223 5.51 -9.15 -6.76
C LYS A 223 5.85 -7.67 -6.80
N ALA A 224 6.32 -7.15 -5.66
CA ALA A 224 6.65 -5.75 -5.47
C ALA A 224 7.86 -5.32 -6.32
N GLU A 225 8.90 -6.14 -6.40
CA GLU A 225 10.15 -5.76 -7.07
C GLU A 225 10.17 -6.09 -8.56
N LEU A 226 9.45 -7.13 -9.01
CA LEU A 226 9.46 -7.55 -10.42
C LEU A 226 8.28 -7.00 -11.22
N TYR A 227 7.05 -7.14 -10.70
CA TYR A 227 5.83 -6.94 -11.49
C TYR A 227 5.20 -5.54 -11.30
N LEU A 228 5.14 -5.03 -10.07
CA LEU A 228 4.54 -3.71 -9.82
C LEU A 228 5.24 -2.52 -10.50
N PRO A 229 6.59 -2.50 -10.66
CA PRO A 229 7.25 -1.43 -11.40
C PRO A 229 6.84 -1.43 -12.89
N GLU A 230 6.61 -2.62 -13.44
CA GLU A 230 6.13 -2.78 -14.81
C GLU A 230 4.68 -2.32 -14.96
N MET A 231 3.81 -2.65 -14.00
CA MET A 231 2.42 -2.15 -13.97
C MET A 231 2.38 -0.63 -13.88
N TYR A 232 3.20 -0.02 -13.02
CA TYR A 232 3.31 1.43 -12.93
C TYR A 232 3.73 2.05 -14.27
N ASN A 233 4.76 1.50 -14.92
CA ASN A 233 5.26 2.03 -16.18
C ASN A 233 4.25 1.90 -17.32
N LYS A 234 3.62 0.73 -17.46
CA LYS A 234 2.69 0.42 -18.57
C LYS A 234 1.31 1.04 -18.41
N ILE A 235 0.69 0.88 -17.24
CA ILE A 235 -0.72 1.22 -17.01
C ILE A 235 -0.95 2.25 -15.90
N GLY A 236 0.12 2.67 -15.20
CA GLY A 236 0.05 3.75 -14.21
C GLY A 236 -0.47 3.33 -12.83
N VAL A 237 -0.64 2.03 -12.59
CA VAL A 237 -1.06 1.49 -11.28
C VAL A 237 0.07 1.69 -10.26
N GLY A 238 -0.26 2.36 -9.17
CA GLY A 238 0.61 2.56 -8.02
C GLY A 238 0.68 1.35 -7.10
N PHE A 239 1.51 1.46 -6.08
CA PHE A 239 1.79 0.42 -5.11
C PHE A 239 1.67 0.95 -3.68
N MET A 240 0.74 0.34 -2.94
CA MET A 240 0.62 0.48 -1.51
C MET A 240 1.09 -0.81 -0.83
N ALA A 241 2.18 -0.73 -0.07
CA ALA A 241 2.78 -1.87 0.61
C ALA A 241 2.14 -2.09 1.98
N TRP A 242 1.97 -3.35 2.39
CA TRP A 242 1.62 -3.73 3.76
C TRP A 242 2.47 -4.89 4.27
N GLY A 243 2.37 -5.16 5.58
CA GLY A 243 3.09 -6.24 6.23
C GLY A 243 4.57 -6.01 6.54
N PRO A 244 5.14 -4.77 6.62
CA PRO A 244 6.56 -4.62 6.96
C PRO A 244 6.91 -5.18 8.36
N LEU A 245 5.90 -5.34 9.22
CA LEU A 245 6.01 -5.80 10.60
C LEU A 245 5.57 -7.26 10.80
N SER A 246 5.16 -7.97 9.74
CA SER A 246 4.69 -9.36 9.82
C SER A 246 5.75 -10.33 10.38
N MET A 247 6.97 -9.84 10.58
CA MET A 247 8.09 -10.60 11.15
C MET A 247 8.65 -10.02 12.43
N CYS A 248 8.25 -8.82 12.88
CA CYS A 248 8.86 -8.16 14.03
C CYS A 248 8.06 -8.31 15.32
N LEU A 249 6.86 -8.90 15.27
CA LEU A 249 6.03 -9.18 16.46
C LEU A 249 6.58 -10.40 17.21
N GLY A 250 7.83 -10.33 17.65
CA GLY A 250 8.38 -11.25 18.63
C GLY A 250 8.02 -10.78 20.02
N ASP A 251 7.31 -11.60 20.79
CA ASP A 251 6.91 -11.30 22.16
C ASP A 251 8.18 -10.99 23.00
N THR A 252 8.30 -9.75 23.47
CA THR A 252 9.47 -9.23 24.21
C THR A 252 9.70 -9.90 25.57
N GLN A 253 8.86 -10.87 25.97
CA GLN A 253 9.09 -11.67 27.18
C GLN A 253 9.80 -13.01 26.93
N ASN A 254 9.81 -13.50 25.69
CA ASN A 254 10.54 -14.71 25.31
C ASN A 254 11.14 -14.47 23.93
N SER A 255 12.44 -14.15 23.91
CA SER A 255 13.31 -13.91 22.75
C SER A 255 13.36 -15.05 21.71
N GLU A 256 12.43 -16.00 21.74
CA GLU A 256 12.36 -17.21 20.90
C GLU A 256 11.17 -17.26 19.95
N ARG A 257 10.22 -16.31 19.96
CA ARG A 257 9.03 -16.40 19.10
C ARG A 257 8.71 -15.11 18.37
N LEU A 258 9.36 -14.90 17.22
CA LEU A 258 8.84 -14.03 16.16
C LEU A 258 7.46 -14.58 15.74
N TRP A 259 6.40 -13.79 15.93
CA TRP A 259 5.07 -14.13 15.43
C TRP A 259 5.08 -13.97 13.91
N LEU A 260 5.28 -15.10 13.26
CA LEU A 260 5.04 -15.28 11.84
C LEU A 260 3.56 -15.67 11.68
N PRO A 261 2.73 -14.92 10.93
CA PRO A 261 1.38 -15.37 10.63
C PRO A 261 1.46 -16.78 10.04
N LYS A 262 0.74 -17.74 10.62
CA LYS A 262 0.77 -19.17 10.24
C LYS A 262 0.43 -19.48 8.76
N GLY A 263 0.23 -18.47 7.92
CA GLY A 263 0.02 -18.58 6.48
C GLY A 263 0.81 -17.58 5.60
N SER A 264 1.78 -16.82 6.15
CA SER A 264 2.60 -15.87 5.35
C SER A 264 3.79 -16.56 4.67
N PHE A 265 4.20 -17.74 5.14
CA PHE A 265 5.29 -18.50 4.55
C PHE A 265 4.78 -19.50 3.51
N LYS A 266 4.92 -19.10 2.23
CA LYS A 266 4.94 -19.97 1.04
C LYS A 266 3.80 -20.99 0.92
N THR A 267 2.58 -20.53 0.63
CA THR A 267 1.62 -21.42 -0.07
C THR A 267 0.68 -20.72 -1.05
N LYS A 268 0.64 -19.38 -1.11
CA LYS A 268 -0.28 -18.68 -2.04
C LYS A 268 0.32 -17.54 -2.87
N SER A 269 1.52 -17.05 -2.53
CA SER A 269 2.09 -15.87 -3.20
C SER A 269 3.19 -16.18 -4.22
N GLN A 270 3.76 -17.39 -4.20
CA GLN A 270 4.86 -17.79 -5.10
C GLN A 270 4.43 -18.70 -6.25
N SER A 271 3.30 -19.39 -6.14
CA SER A 271 2.77 -20.15 -7.26
C SER A 271 1.51 -19.44 -7.77
N TYR A 272 1.59 -18.92 -8.99
CA TYR A 272 0.40 -18.81 -9.85
C TYR A 272 0.00 -20.21 -10.36
N SER A 273 0.18 -21.24 -9.53
CA SER A 273 -0.16 -22.63 -9.80
C SER A 273 -1.37 -22.97 -8.93
N TRP A 274 -2.34 -23.63 -9.55
CA TRP A 274 -3.56 -24.13 -8.89
C TRP A 274 -3.32 -25.39 -8.04
N THR A 275 -2.06 -25.78 -7.84
CA THR A 275 -1.69 -26.93 -7.02
C THR A 275 -1.32 -26.47 -5.61
N GLU A 276 -2.07 -26.96 -4.62
CA GLU A 276 -1.57 -27.00 -3.24
C GLU A 276 -0.39 -27.97 -3.24
N ASP A 277 0.82 -27.44 -3.44
CA ASP A 277 2.01 -28.24 -3.24
C ASP A 277 2.04 -28.60 -1.75
N GLU A 278 1.81 -29.87 -1.43
CA GLU A 278 1.94 -30.43 -0.09
C GLU A 278 3.41 -30.33 0.34
N VAL A 279 3.84 -29.13 0.76
CA VAL A 279 5.18 -28.93 1.31
C VAL A 279 5.28 -29.80 2.55
N ASN A 280 6.23 -30.74 2.54
CA ASN A 280 6.49 -31.64 3.65
C ASN A 280 6.67 -30.84 4.95
N LYS A 281 6.11 -31.32 6.05
CA LYS A 281 6.22 -30.67 7.38
C LYS A 281 7.68 -30.40 7.75
N GLU A 282 8.60 -31.29 7.38
CA GLU A 282 10.03 -31.13 7.64
C GLU A 282 10.64 -29.98 6.83
N GLU A 283 10.33 -29.87 5.55
CA GLU A 283 10.78 -28.78 4.68
C GLU A 283 10.24 -27.42 5.18
N ARG A 284 8.99 -27.40 5.66
CA ARG A 284 8.40 -26.19 6.25
C ARG A 284 9.12 -25.77 7.53
N LEU A 285 9.49 -26.72 8.39
CA LEU A 285 10.23 -26.46 9.63
C LEU A 285 11.65 -25.96 9.35
N GLU A 286 12.31 -26.52 8.34
CA GLU A 286 13.65 -26.09 7.91
C GLU A 286 13.63 -24.68 7.30
N GLU A 287 12.68 -24.41 6.40
CA GLU A 287 12.47 -23.07 5.84
C GLU A 287 12.23 -22.04 6.96
N THR A 288 11.36 -22.39 7.91
CA THR A 288 11.07 -21.55 9.08
C THR A 288 12.34 -21.25 9.86
N ARG A 289 13.17 -22.25 10.18
CA ARG A 289 14.45 -22.05 10.89
C ARG A 289 15.39 -21.10 10.13
N ARG A 290 15.53 -21.26 8.82
CA ARG A 290 16.35 -20.36 7.99
C ARG A 290 15.87 -18.92 8.04
N ILE A 291 14.56 -18.70 8.05
CA ILE A 291 13.97 -17.36 8.19
C ILE A 291 14.30 -16.76 9.56
N PHE A 292 14.21 -17.56 10.63
CA PHE A 292 14.59 -17.14 11.98
C PHE A 292 16.06 -16.72 12.07
N ASP A 293 16.97 -17.51 11.50
CA ASP A 293 18.40 -17.17 11.48
C ASP A 293 18.66 -15.87 10.71
N LYS A 294 18.06 -15.71 9.52
CA LYS A 294 18.15 -14.46 8.74
C LYS A 294 17.57 -13.27 9.50
N ALA A 295 16.44 -13.44 10.20
CA ALA A 295 15.84 -12.39 11.00
C ALA A 295 16.72 -11.97 12.19
N ARG A 296 17.42 -12.92 12.82
CA ARG A 296 18.44 -12.63 13.84
C ARG A 296 19.59 -11.81 13.27
N ASP A 297 20.12 -12.21 12.13
CA ASP A 297 21.23 -11.51 11.48
C ASP A 297 20.84 -10.08 11.06
N ILE A 298 19.61 -9.89 10.56
CA ILE A 298 19.04 -8.55 10.30
C ILE A 298 18.91 -7.74 11.59
N SER A 299 18.54 -8.37 12.71
CA SER A 299 18.45 -7.69 14.01
C SER A 299 19.82 -7.22 14.49
N THR A 300 20.85 -8.06 14.38
CA THR A 300 22.23 -7.67 14.68
C THR A 300 22.72 -6.54 13.77
N LEU A 301 22.33 -6.54 12.49
CA LEU A 301 22.63 -5.41 11.59
C LEU A 301 21.90 -4.13 12.01
N ALA A 302 20.63 -4.23 12.43
CA ALA A 302 19.87 -3.09 12.92
C ALA A 302 20.52 -2.45 14.16
N GLU A 303 20.99 -3.27 15.11
CA GLU A 303 21.72 -2.83 16.30
C GLU A 303 23.00 -2.08 15.94
N LYS A 304 23.79 -2.58 14.97
CA LYS A 304 24.99 -1.87 14.44
C LYS A 304 24.64 -0.52 13.81
N LEU A 305 23.44 -0.40 13.25
CA LEU A 305 22.92 0.85 12.69
C LEU A 305 22.24 1.73 13.78
N GLY A 306 22.22 1.31 15.03
CA GLY A 306 21.60 2.05 16.13
C GLY A 306 20.08 2.19 15.98
N CYS A 307 19.43 1.16 15.44
CA CYS A 307 17.98 1.09 15.27
C CYS A 307 17.46 -0.31 15.62
N ASN A 308 16.15 -0.46 15.79
CA ASN A 308 15.56 -1.78 15.97
C ASN A 308 15.20 -2.44 14.62
N ALA A 309 14.96 -3.76 14.62
CA ALA A 309 14.64 -4.50 13.41
C ALA A 309 13.37 -3.99 12.70
N MET A 310 12.38 -3.52 13.47
CA MET A 310 11.16 -2.90 12.96
C MET A 310 11.47 -1.65 12.12
N GLN A 311 12.29 -0.76 12.65
CA GLN A 311 12.70 0.47 11.98
C GLN A 311 13.53 0.17 10.73
N LEU A 312 14.44 -0.81 10.81
CA LEU A 312 15.22 -1.24 9.65
C LEU A 312 14.31 -1.82 8.55
N SER A 313 13.33 -2.64 8.91
CA SER A 313 12.35 -3.21 7.97
C SER A 313 11.53 -2.13 7.27
N ILE A 314 10.99 -1.16 8.03
CA ILE A 314 10.24 -0.02 7.48
C ILE A 314 11.12 0.80 6.53
N ALA A 315 12.34 1.13 6.95
CA ALA A 315 13.26 1.93 6.15
C ALA A 315 13.69 1.21 4.86
N TRP A 316 13.96 -0.10 4.95
CA TRP A 316 14.28 -0.94 3.80
C TRP A 316 13.12 -0.98 2.80
N SER A 317 11.89 -1.21 3.28
CA SER A 317 10.71 -1.24 2.40
C SER A 317 10.49 0.10 1.70
N LEU A 318 10.67 1.22 2.40
CA LEU A 318 10.53 2.57 1.84
C LEU A 318 11.69 3.00 0.94
N LYS A 319 12.85 2.33 1.04
CA LYS A 319 13.99 2.56 0.13
C LYS A 319 13.69 2.07 -1.28
N HIS A 320 12.79 1.10 -1.43
CA HIS A 320 12.33 0.63 -2.72
C HIS A 320 11.47 1.71 -3.40
N GLU A 321 12.02 2.33 -4.45
CA GLU A 321 11.42 3.49 -5.12
C GLU A 321 9.96 3.30 -5.57
N PRO A 322 9.56 2.11 -6.10
CA PRO A 322 8.17 1.81 -6.46
C PRO A 322 7.17 1.89 -5.32
N VAL A 323 7.58 1.83 -4.04
CA VAL A 323 6.65 2.02 -2.92
C VAL A 323 6.26 3.50 -2.81
N GLN A 324 4.99 3.81 -3.12
CA GLN A 324 4.47 5.16 -2.92
C GLN A 324 3.90 5.37 -1.51
N CYS A 325 3.37 4.32 -0.87
CA CYS A 325 2.87 4.36 0.50
C CYS A 325 3.09 3.01 1.20
N LEU A 326 3.71 3.01 2.38
CA LEU A 326 3.83 1.84 3.25
C LEU A 326 2.84 1.95 4.41
N LEU A 327 1.95 0.96 4.56
CA LEU A 327 1.00 0.91 5.66
C LEU A 327 1.69 0.44 6.95
N LEU A 328 1.67 1.31 7.95
CA LEU A 328 2.12 1.04 9.31
C LEU A 328 0.95 0.57 10.17
N GLY A 329 1.25 -0.24 11.18
CA GLY A 329 0.28 -0.67 12.20
C GLY A 329 0.83 -0.36 13.58
N ALA A 330 -0.05 0.09 14.48
CA ALA A 330 0.31 0.38 15.87
C ALA A 330 -0.87 0.12 16.79
N THR A 331 -0.59 -0.36 18.01
CA THR A 331 -1.56 -0.51 19.10
C THR A 331 -1.39 0.56 20.19
N SER A 332 -0.34 1.38 20.12
CA SER A 332 -0.13 2.54 20.99
C SER A 332 0.52 3.73 20.25
N PRO A 333 0.34 4.98 20.75
CA PRO A 333 1.04 6.16 20.21
C PRO A 333 2.57 5.98 20.16
N GLU A 334 3.14 5.35 21.18
CA GLU A 334 4.60 5.15 21.31
C GLU A 334 5.11 4.23 20.20
N GLN A 335 4.38 3.16 19.88
CA GLN A 335 4.73 2.26 18.78
C GLN A 335 4.67 2.97 17.42
N LEU A 336 3.64 3.81 17.20
CA LEU A 336 3.55 4.62 15.99
C LEU A 336 4.72 5.62 15.91
N HIS A 337 5.05 6.28 17.02
CA HIS A 337 6.18 7.21 17.08
C HIS A 337 7.51 6.51 16.75
N GLN A 338 7.76 5.32 17.32
CA GLN A 338 8.94 4.51 17.01
C GLN A 338 9.00 4.10 15.53
N SER A 339 7.85 3.76 14.94
CA SER A 339 7.74 3.43 13.51
C SER A 339 8.08 4.64 12.63
N LEU A 340 7.65 5.84 13.01
CA LEU A 340 7.95 7.08 12.29
C LEU A 340 9.44 7.47 12.35
N GLN A 341 10.14 7.12 13.43
CA GLN A 341 11.59 7.33 13.53
C GLN A 341 12.37 6.56 12.45
N ALA A 342 11.81 5.47 11.90
CA ALA A 342 12.40 4.73 10.78
C ALA A 342 12.66 5.60 9.53
N LEU A 343 11.86 6.65 9.31
CA LEU A 343 12.02 7.55 8.18
C LEU A 343 13.38 8.26 8.16
N GLN A 344 13.98 8.46 9.35
CA GLN A 344 15.29 9.08 9.51
C GLN A 344 16.43 8.14 9.12
N LEU A 345 16.16 6.84 8.96
CA LEU A 345 17.15 5.85 8.52
C LEU A 345 17.32 5.81 7.00
N LEU A 346 16.37 6.34 6.21
CA LEU A 346 16.42 6.28 4.74
C LEU A 346 17.72 6.82 4.13
N PRO A 347 18.30 7.95 4.61
CA PRO A 347 19.59 8.43 4.12
C PRO A 347 20.77 7.58 4.60
N ARG A 348 20.62 6.87 5.72
CA ARG A 348 21.66 6.03 6.34
C ARG A 348 21.78 4.66 5.68
N LEU A 349 20.74 4.19 4.97
CA LEU A 349 20.79 3.00 4.12
C LEU A 349 21.63 3.27 2.87
N SER A 350 22.95 3.22 3.05
CA SER A 350 23.94 3.31 1.98
C SER A 350 23.92 2.06 1.09
N THR A 351 24.55 2.14 -0.08
CA THR A 351 24.70 0.98 -0.97
C THR A 351 25.37 -0.20 -0.25
N GLY A 352 26.37 0.06 0.60
CA GLY A 352 27.03 -1.00 1.38
C GLY A 352 26.07 -1.71 2.33
N VAL A 353 25.25 -0.96 3.07
CA VAL A 353 24.24 -1.53 3.97
C VAL A 353 23.19 -2.33 3.20
N MET A 354 22.73 -1.80 2.06
CA MET A 354 21.76 -2.52 1.22
C MET A 354 22.34 -3.83 0.68
N LEU A 355 23.61 -3.85 0.24
CA LEU A 355 24.29 -5.06 -0.20
C LEU A 355 24.45 -6.08 0.94
N GLU A 356 24.71 -5.63 2.17
CA GLU A 356 24.75 -6.51 3.34
C GLU A 356 23.39 -7.14 3.63
N ILE A 357 22.31 -6.36 3.54
CA ILE A 357 20.93 -6.86 3.66
C ILE A 357 20.64 -7.90 2.56
N GLU A 358 20.99 -7.61 1.30
CA GLU A 358 20.80 -8.57 0.21
C GLU A 358 21.57 -9.88 0.44
N ARG A 359 22.79 -9.80 0.98
CA ARG A 359 23.60 -10.98 1.32
C ARG A 359 22.97 -11.81 2.45
N ILE A 360 22.41 -11.16 3.47
CA ILE A 360 21.74 -11.85 4.58
C ILE A 360 20.45 -12.52 4.09
N LEU A 361 19.63 -11.78 3.33
CA LEU A 361 18.33 -12.26 2.88
C LEU A 361 18.44 -13.34 1.81
N ASP A 362 19.43 -13.24 0.92
CA ASP A 362 19.72 -14.21 -0.15
C ASP A 362 18.46 -14.72 -0.86
N ASN A 363 17.59 -13.78 -1.22
CA ASN A 363 16.28 -14.04 -1.81
C ASN A 363 15.88 -12.97 -2.83
N LYS A 364 16.87 -12.26 -3.39
CA LYS A 364 16.63 -11.21 -4.36
C LYS A 364 15.87 -11.79 -5.55
N PRO A 365 14.69 -11.26 -5.88
CA PRO A 365 13.85 -11.87 -6.90
C PRO A 365 14.50 -11.71 -8.28
N VAL A 366 14.46 -12.78 -9.07
CA VAL A 366 14.99 -12.84 -10.44
C VAL A 366 13.83 -13.17 -11.37
N ARG A 367 13.72 -12.45 -12.49
CA ARG A 367 12.71 -12.79 -13.49
C ARG A 367 13.00 -14.19 -14.06
N PRO A 368 11.99 -15.07 -14.14
CA PRO A 368 12.16 -16.33 -14.86
C PRO A 368 12.56 -16.03 -16.31
N PRO A 369 13.40 -16.87 -16.93
CA PRO A 369 13.77 -16.71 -18.32
C PRO A 369 12.49 -16.74 -19.19
N PRO A 370 12.39 -15.93 -20.25
CA PRO A 370 11.25 -15.98 -21.14
C PRO A 370 11.15 -17.39 -21.74
N ILE A 371 10.03 -18.06 -21.48
CA ILE A 371 9.73 -19.35 -22.10
C ILE A 371 9.25 -19.06 -23.51
N SER A 372 10.06 -19.40 -24.52
CA SER A 372 9.64 -19.31 -25.91
C SER A 372 8.62 -20.41 -26.19
N THR A 373 7.37 -20.04 -26.41
CA THR A 373 6.32 -20.96 -26.90
C THR A 373 6.62 -21.50 -28.29
N LEU A 374 7.52 -20.86 -29.04
CA LEU A 374 8.03 -21.34 -30.32
C LEU A 374 9.11 -22.43 -30.16
N ALA A 375 9.83 -22.47 -29.02
CA ALA A 375 10.82 -23.50 -28.72
C ALA A 375 10.19 -24.77 -28.10
N LEU A 376 8.91 -24.71 -27.75
CA LEU A 376 8.10 -25.85 -27.28
C LEU A 376 7.32 -26.54 -28.41
N ARG A 377 7.44 -26.04 -29.65
CA ARG A 377 6.97 -26.69 -30.88
C ARG A 377 8.15 -27.36 -31.56
#